data_AF-A0A968CBV0-F1
#
_entry.id   AF-A0A968CBV0-F1
#
_cell.length_a   1.000
_cell.length_b   1.000
_cell.length_c   1.000
_cell.angle_alpha   90.00
_cell.angle_beta   90.00
_cell.angle_gamma   90.00
#
_symmetry.space_group_name_H-M   'P 1'
#
loop_
_entity.id
_entity.type
_entity.pdbx_description
1 polymer ?
#
loop_
_entity_poly.entity_id
_entity_poly.type
_entity_poly.pdbx_seq_one_letter_code
_entity_poly.pdbx_strand_id
1 'polypeptide(L)' 'ARISEACHEAGGLNKVILETALLTDEEKVVACQLAKVARADFVKTSTGFGGGGATVHDVLLMRETV' A
#
# COMPACT_ATOMS: atom_id res chain seq x y z
N ALA A 1 -8.79 -11.41 5.80
CA ALA A 1 -7.95 -10.72 4.80
C ALA A 1 -8.25 -11.30 3.42
N ARG A 2 -9.49 -11.18 2.92
CA ARG A 2 -10.03 -12.08 1.88
C ARG A 2 -9.24 -12.08 0.57
N ILE A 3 -8.77 -10.90 0.11
CA ILE A 3 -8.00 -10.81 -1.15
C ILE A 3 -6.61 -11.43 -0.99
N SER A 4 -5.91 -11.14 0.11
CA SER A 4 -4.60 -11.73 0.40
C SER A 4 -4.71 -13.26 0.54
N GLU A 5 -5.73 -13.75 1.24
CA GLU A 5 -6.03 -15.18 1.34
C GLU A 5 -6.23 -15.82 -0.04
N ALA A 6 -7.08 -15.23 -0.89
CA ALA A 6 -7.31 -15.72 -2.25
C ALA A 6 -6.03 -15.71 -3.12
N CYS A 7 -5.19 -14.67 -3.01
CA CYS A 7 -3.90 -14.63 -3.69
C CYS A 7 -2.98 -15.75 -3.21
N HIS A 8 -2.83 -15.92 -1.89
CA HIS A 8 -1.95 -16.92 -1.29
C HIS A 8 -2.40 -18.35 -1.60
N GLU A 9 -3.70 -18.65 -1.59
CA GLU A 9 -4.27 -19.95 -1.99
C GLU A 9 -3.96 -20.29 -3.45
N ALA A 10 -3.89 -19.28 -4.32
CA ALA A 10 -3.49 -19.44 -5.72
C ALA A 10 -1.95 -19.40 -5.93
N GLY A 11 -1.16 -19.29 -4.87
CA GLY A 11 0.30 -19.16 -4.94
C GLY A 11 0.80 -17.79 -5.44
N GLY A 12 -0.07 -16.79 -5.48
CA GLY A 12 0.26 -15.41 -5.88
C GLY A 12 0.57 -14.49 -4.69
N LEU A 13 1.16 -13.34 -4.97
CA LEU A 13 1.43 -12.27 -4.00
C LEU A 13 0.45 -11.11 -4.19
N ASN A 14 0.02 -10.50 -3.08
CA ASN A 14 -0.87 -9.36 -3.05
C ASN A 14 -0.11 -8.04 -2.85
N LYS A 15 -0.27 -7.11 -3.80
CA LYS A 15 0.25 -5.74 -3.73
C LYS A 15 -0.90 -4.75 -3.66
N VAL A 16 -1.00 -4.01 -2.55
CA VAL A 16 -2.04 -3.00 -2.33
C VAL A 16 -1.54 -1.62 -2.74
N ILE A 17 -2.26 -0.97 -3.66
CA ILE A 17 -2.01 0.42 -4.07
C ILE A 17 -2.78 1.36 -3.13
N LEU A 18 -2.07 2.32 -2.51
CA LEU A 18 -2.68 3.26 -1.55
C LEU A 18 -3.18 4.55 -2.20
N GLU A 19 -2.68 4.88 -3.39
CA GLU A 19 -2.91 6.14 -4.08
C GLU A 19 -2.48 7.36 -3.24
N THR A 20 -1.20 7.39 -2.87
CA THR A 20 -0.62 8.36 -1.91
C THR A 20 -0.82 9.83 -2.28
N ALA A 21 -1.01 10.15 -3.55
CA ALA A 21 -1.28 11.51 -4.01
C ALA A 21 -2.62 12.08 -3.50
N LEU A 22 -3.53 11.22 -3.01
CA LEU A 22 -4.84 11.60 -2.50
C LEU A 22 -4.93 11.57 -0.96
N LEU A 23 -3.85 11.17 -0.29
CA LEU A 23 -3.83 10.93 1.16
C LEU A 23 -2.90 11.91 1.88
N THR A 24 -3.24 12.27 3.12
CA THR A 24 -2.28 12.92 4.02
C THR A 24 -1.22 11.93 4.52
N ASP A 25 -0.16 12.43 5.15
CA ASP A 25 0.89 11.55 5.70
C ASP A 25 0.35 10.64 6.81
N GLU A 26 -0.55 11.13 7.67
CA GLU A 26 -1.23 10.32 8.67
C GLU A 26 -2.06 9.21 8.03
N GLU A 27 -2.80 9.53 6.97
CA GLU A 27 -3.61 8.55 6.23
C GLU A 27 -2.73 7.50 5.53
N LYS A 28 -1.57 7.88 4.98
CA LYS A 28 -0.60 6.94 4.40
C LYS A 28 -0.07 5.95 5.44
N VAL A 29 0.24 6.43 6.65
CA VAL A 29 0.69 5.59 7.77
C VAL A 29 -0.41 4.60 8.16
N VAL A 30 -1.63 5.08 8.40
CA VAL A 30 -2.77 4.23 8.75
C VAL A 30 -3.04 3.21 7.64
N ALA A 31 -3.01 3.62 6.38
CA ALA A 31 -3.24 2.73 5.24
C ALA A 31 -2.16 1.63 5.13
N CYS A 32 -0.89 1.95 5.39
CA CYS A 32 0.18 0.96 5.47
C CYS A 32 -0.05 -0.07 6.59
N GLN A 33 -0.41 0.39 7.78
CA GLN A 33 -0.70 -0.49 8.93
C GLN A 33 -1.90 -1.39 8.64
N LEU A 34 -2.98 -0.85 8.05
CA LEU A 34 -4.15 -1.62 7.64
C LEU A 34 -3.81 -2.66 6.57
N ALA A 35 -2.98 -2.31 5.58
CA ALA A 35 -2.50 -3.26 4.57
C ALA A 35 -1.70 -4.42 5.19
N LYS A 36 -0.87 -4.14 6.19
CA LYS A 36 -0.12 -5.14 6.95
C LYS A 36 -1.04 -6.05 7.77
N VAL A 37 -2.02 -5.49 8.49
CA VAL A 37 -3.05 -6.26 9.21
C VAL A 37 -3.87 -7.13 8.23
N ALA A 38 -4.13 -6.61 7.02
CA ALA A 38 -4.78 -7.33 5.94
C ALA A 38 -3.85 -8.30 5.19
N ARG A 39 -2.63 -8.56 5.69
CA ARG A 39 -1.68 -9.55 5.13
C ARG A 39 -1.28 -9.30 3.67
N ALA A 40 -1.25 -8.04 3.24
CA ALA A 40 -0.66 -7.71 1.95
C ALA A 40 0.85 -7.98 1.96
N ASP A 41 1.39 -8.48 0.86
CA ASP A 41 2.83 -8.75 0.73
C ASP A 41 3.61 -7.47 0.39
N PHE A 42 2.95 -6.54 -0.29
CA PHE A 42 3.52 -5.24 -0.62
C PHE A 42 2.47 -4.13 -0.52
N VAL A 43 2.95 -2.95 -0.15
CA VAL A 43 2.28 -1.68 -0.46
C VAL A 43 2.88 -1.08 -1.74
N LYS A 44 2.10 -0.26 -2.44
CA LYS A 44 2.47 0.49 -3.64
C LYS A 44 1.94 1.91 -3.49
N THR A 45 2.75 2.88 -3.87
CA THR A 45 2.40 4.31 -3.76
C THR A 45 1.14 4.63 -4.57
N SER A 46 1.22 4.57 -5.90
CA SER A 46 0.21 5.17 -6.78
C SER A 46 -0.14 4.26 -7.96
N THR A 47 -1.31 4.45 -8.56
CA THR A 47 -1.71 3.74 -9.79
C THR A 47 -0.98 4.25 -11.03
N GLY A 48 -0.58 5.52 -11.02
CA GLY A 48 -0.09 6.27 -12.19
C GLY A 48 -1.17 7.04 -12.94
N PHE A 49 -2.43 6.98 -12.48
CA PHE A 49 -3.56 7.72 -13.05
C PHE A 49 -4.06 8.86 -12.14
N GLY A 50 -3.71 8.86 -10.85
CA GLY A 50 -3.94 10.00 -9.95
C GLY A 50 -3.05 11.19 -10.32
N GLY A 51 -3.49 12.42 -10.01
CA GLY A 51 -2.79 13.68 -10.35
C GLY A 51 -1.37 13.86 -9.78
N GLY A 52 -0.80 12.84 -9.15
CA GLY A 52 0.57 12.76 -8.65
C GLY A 52 1.07 11.30 -8.65
N GLY A 53 2.38 11.12 -8.67
CA GLY A 53 3.04 9.81 -8.67
C GLY A 53 3.81 9.51 -7.38
N ALA A 54 4.71 8.54 -7.45
CA ALA A 54 5.59 8.21 -6.33
C ALA A 54 6.57 9.36 -6.03
N THR A 55 6.65 9.78 -4.77
CA THR A 55 7.69 10.70 -4.28
C THR A 55 8.68 9.97 -3.37
N VAL A 56 9.90 10.49 -3.23
CA VAL A 56 10.89 9.94 -2.28
C VAL A 56 10.37 10.01 -0.84
N HIS A 57 9.69 11.11 -0.50
CA HIS A 57 9.04 11.31 0.81
C HIS A 57 8.03 10.21 1.12
N ASP A 58 7.10 9.94 0.19
CA ASP A 58 6.10 8.87 0.37
C ASP A 58 6.76 7.50 0.58
N VAL A 59 7.82 7.20 -0.19
CA VAL A 59 8.52 5.92 -0.09
C VAL A 59 9.21 5.78 1.28
N LEU A 60 9.85 6.83 1.78
CA LEU A 60 10.48 6.83 3.12
C LEU A 60 9.44 6.63 4.22
N LEU A 61 8.37 7.43 4.21
CA LEU A 61 7.28 7.36 5.18
C LEU A 61 6.61 5.97 5.21
N MET A 62 6.29 5.43 4.02
CA MET A 62 5.70 4.09 3.92
C MET A 62 6.66 3.02 4.43
N ARG A 63 7.97 3.14 4.15
CA ARG A 63 8.98 2.16 4.57
C ARG A 63 9.19 2.14 6.07
N GLU A 64 9.07 3.27 6.75
CA GLU A 64 9.15 3.35 8.22
C GLU A 64 7.95 2.67 8.91
N THR A 65 6.84 2.52 8.19
CA THR A 65 5.57 2.03 8.74
C THR A 65 5.36 0.51 8.59
N VAL A 66 5.99 -0.13 7.61
CA VAL A 66 5.75 -1.56 7.24
C VAL A 66 6.76 -2.54 7.80
#